data_AF-A0A0D0CE23-F1
#
_entry.id   AF-A0A0D0CE23-F1
#
_cell.length_a   1.000
_cell.length_b   1.000
_cell.length_c   1.000
_cell.angle_alpha   90.00
_cell.angle_beta   90.00
_cell.angle_gamma   90.00
#
_symmetry.space_group_name_H-M   'P 1'
#
loop_
_entity.id
_entity.type
_entity.pdbx_description
1 polymer ?
#
loop_
_entity_poly.entity_id
_entity_poly.type
_entity_poly.pdbx_seq_one_letter_code
_entity_poly.pdbx_strand_id
1 'polypeptide(L)' 'CVTGLSSRHVGERFQCSPDTVTRYFKQLLFFFSSSPFYTTQVRLPTNETPISATILDDP' A
#
# COMPACT_ATOMS: atom_id res chain seq x y z
N CYS A 1 -10.43 0.39 -0.02
CA CYS A 1 -10.07 1.81 -0.14
C CYS A 1 -8.90 1.91 -1.12
N VAL A 2 -9.17 2.04 -2.42
CA VAL A 2 -8.13 2.36 -3.42
C VAL A 2 -8.20 3.86 -3.61
N THR A 3 -7.29 4.60 -2.97
CA THR A 3 -7.14 6.04 -3.20
C THR A 3 -6.41 6.25 -4.52
N GLY A 4 -7.08 5.92 -5.65
CA GLY A 4 -6.63 6.24 -7.01
C GLY A 4 -6.72 7.73 -7.35
N LEU A 5 -6.41 8.59 -6.38
CA LEU A 5 -6.47 10.04 -6.53
C LEU A 5 -5.18 10.54 -7.17
N SER A 6 -5.30 11.44 -8.14
CA SER A 6 -4.15 12.10 -8.74
C SER A 6 -3.40 12.95 -7.70
N SER A 7 -2.09 13.17 -7.90
CA SER A 7 -1.28 14.04 -7.05
C SER A 7 -1.85 15.47 -6.97
N ARG A 8 -2.63 15.91 -7.97
CA ARG A 8 -3.33 17.20 -7.96
C ARG A 8 -4.44 17.24 -6.91
N HIS A 9 -5.28 16.20 -6.85
CA HIS A 9 -6.35 16.12 -5.85
C HIS A 9 -5.80 15.99 -4.43
N VAL A 10 -4.71 15.23 -4.27
CA VAL A 10 -4.01 15.14 -2.99
C VAL A 10 -3.42 16.51 -2.63
N GLY A 11 -2.74 17.17 -3.56
CA GLY A 11 -2.18 18.50 -3.33
C GLY A 11 -3.24 19.54 -2.93
N GLU A 12 -4.40 19.53 -3.60
CA GLU A 12 -5.54 20.39 -3.26
C GLU A 12 -6.07 20.14 -1.85
N ARG A 13 -6.27 18.87 -1.48
CA ARG A 13 -6.80 18.49 -0.15
C ARG A 13 -5.84 18.82 0.98
N PHE A 14 -4.53 18.69 0.75
CA PHE A 14 -3.49 18.95 1.73
C PHE A 14 -2.90 20.37 1.61
N GLN A 15 -3.41 21.20 0.70
CA GLN A 15 -2.88 22.54 0.38
C GLN A 15 -1.35 22.53 0.16
N CYS A 16 -0.87 21.49 -0.52
CA CYS A 16 0.54 21.25 -0.77
C CYS A 16 0.80 21.15 -2.27
N SER A 17 2.01 21.51 -2.70
CA SER A 17 2.38 21.40 -4.11
C SER A 17 2.40 19.92 -4.57
N PRO A 18 2.12 19.64 -5.86
CA PRO A 18 2.20 18.28 -6.40
C PRO A 18 3.62 17.69 -6.30
N ASP A 19 4.65 18.53 -6.29
CA ASP A 19 6.04 18.12 -6.04
C ASP A 19 6.20 17.58 -4.61
N THR A 20 5.70 18.31 -3.62
CA THR A 20 5.70 17.89 -2.21
C THR A 20 4.98 16.56 -2.02
N VAL A 21 3.80 16.40 -2.62
CA VAL A 21 3.04 15.14 -2.58
C VAL A 21 3.86 13.99 -3.17
N THR A 22 4.46 14.20 -4.34
CA THR A 22 5.26 13.18 -5.03
C THR A 22 6.50 12.79 -4.23
N ARG A 23 7.17 13.77 -3.59
CA ARG A 23 8.32 13.54 -2.71
C ARG A 23 7.96 12.65 -1.53
N TYR A 24 6.89 12.97 -0.80
CA TYR A 24 6.46 12.16 0.35
C TYR A 24 5.95 10.79 -0.07
N PHE A 25 5.25 10.70 -1.20
CA PHE A 25 4.82 9.40 -1.74
C PHE A 25 6.01 8.48 -2.00
N LYS A 26 7.08 8.99 -2.61
CA LYS A 26 8.32 8.23 -2.82
C LYS A 26 8.99 7.81 -1.51
N GLN A 27 9.02 8.68 -0.51
CA GLN A 27 9.60 8.36 0.80
C GLN A 27 8.81 7.27 1.52
N LEU A 28 7.48 7.36 1.51
CA LEU A 28 6.59 6.35 2.08
C LEU A 28 6.73 5.02 1.35
N LEU A 29 6.77 5.03 0.02
CA LEU A 29 7.00 3.83 -0.77
C LEU A 29 8.30 3.14 -0.37
N PHE A 30 9.40 3.89 -0.28
CA PHE A 30 10.68 3.34 0.14
C PHE A 30 10.62 2.77 1.57
N PHE A 31 10.01 3.50 2.51
CA PHE A 31 9.82 3.03 3.89
C PHE A 31 9.06 1.70 3.93
N PHE A 32 7.90 1.63 3.26
CA PHE A 32 7.07 0.42 3.25
C PHE A 32 7.72 -0.76 2.52
N SER A 33 8.54 -0.49 1.50
CA SER A 33 9.31 -1.54 0.80
C SER A 33 10.60 -1.92 1.52
N SER A 34 11.02 -1.16 2.53
CA SER A 34 12.26 -1.41 3.27
C SER A 34 12.05 -2.38 4.43
N SER A 35 13.14 -3.06 4.82
CA SER A 35 13.21 -3.80 6.07
C SER A 35 13.31 -2.82 7.25
N PRO A 36 12.61 -3.04 8.38
CA PRO A 36 11.88 -4.26 8.74
C PRO A 36 10.38 -4.25 8.40
N PHE A 37 9.87 -3.19 7.78
CA PHE A 37 8.43 -3.06 7.56
C PHE A 37 7.92 -4.11 6.58
N TYR A 38 8.49 -4.19 5.38
CA TYR A 38 8.03 -5.11 4.35
C TYR A 38 8.08 -6.57 4.83
N THR A 39 9.20 -6.95 5.45
CA THR A 39 9.47 -8.32 5.88
C THR A 39 8.57 -8.78 7.02
N THR A 40 8.09 -7.86 7.86
CA THR A 40 7.20 -8.20 8.98
C THR A 40 5.73 -8.18 8.60
N GLN A 41 5.33 -7.28 7.70
CA GLN A 41 3.93 -7.08 7.34
C GLN A 41 3.48 -7.91 6.14
N VAL A 42 4.39 -8.19 5.19
CA VAL A 42 4.07 -8.96 3.98
C VAL A 42 4.58 -10.38 4.14
N ARG A 43 3.66 -11.31 4.44
CA ARG A 43 3.94 -12.74 4.47
C ARG A 43 3.16 -13.43 3.37
N LEU A 44 3.88 -14.09 2.46
CA LEU A 44 3.24 -14.93 1.47
C LEU A 44 2.72 -16.21 2.13
N PRO A 45 1.56 -16.72 1.70
CA PRO A 45 1.09 -18.02 2.14
C PRO A 45 2.08 -19.12 1.72
N THR A 46 2.36 -20.03 2.65
CA THR A 46 3.10 -21.28 2.41
C THR A 46 2.11 -22.46 2.38
N ASN A 47 2.62 -23.67 2.14
CA ASN A 47 1.81 -24.90 2.22
C ASN A 47 1.13 -25.11 3.61
N GLU A 48 1.63 -24.44 4.65
CA GLU A 48 1.10 -24.51 6.01
C GLU A 48 0.02 -23.45 6.30
N THR A 49 -0.10 -22.41 5.47
CA THR A 49 -1.18 -21.43 5.67
C THR A 49 -2.50 -21.98 5.16
N PRO A 50 -3.54 -22.06 6.02
CA PRO A 50 -4.85 -22.54 5.61
C PRO A 50 -5.43 -21.65 4.51
N ILE A 51 -6.06 -22.27 3.52
CA ILE A 51 -6.78 -21.57 2.45
C ILE A 51 -7.93 -20.80 3.10
N SER A 52 -8.07 -19.52 2.77
CA SER A 52 -9.18 -18.71 3.27
C SER A 52 -10.51 -19.32 2.85
N ALA A 53 -11.47 -19.42 3.80
CA ALA A 53 -12.80 -19.95 3.53
C ALA A 53 -13.52 -19.24 2.38
N THR A 54 -13.21 -17.95 2.16
CA THR A 54 -13.74 -17.16 1.03
C THR A 54 -13.31 -17.67 -0.35
N ILE A 55 -12.18 -18.39 -0.45
CA ILE A 55 -11.71 -19.00 -1.71
C ILE A 55 -12.35 -20.39 -1.89
N LEU A 56 -12.72 -21.04 -0.79
CA LEU A 56 -13.30 -22.38 -0.81
C LEU A 56 -14.79 -22.38 -1.22
N ASP A 57 -15.48 -21.25 -1.04
CA ASP A 57 -16.94 -21.11 -1.20
C ASP A 57 -17.33 -20.41 -2.53
N ASP A 58 -16.51 -20.54 -3.59
CA ASP A 58 -16.89 -20.09 -4.94
C ASP A 58 -17.82 -21.16 -5.57
N PRO A 59 -19.10 -20.86 -5.88
CA PRO A 59 -20.07 -21.84 -6.41
C PRO A 59 -19.81 -22.26 -7.86
#